data_AF-A0A1F9N9P2-F1
#
_entry.id   AF-A0A1F9N9P2-F1
#
_cell.length_a   1.000
_cell.length_b   1.000
_cell.length_c   1.000
_cell.angle_alpha   90.00
_cell.angle_beta   90.00
_cell.angle_gamma   90.00
#
_symmetry.space_group_name_H-M   'P 1'
#
loop_
_entity.id
_entity.type
_entity.pdbx_description
1 polymer ?
#
loop_
_entity_poly.entity_id
_entity_poly.type
_entity_poly.pdbx_seq_one_letter_code
_entity_poly.pdbx_strand_id
1 'polypeptide(L)'
;MNPVETFIQNWTETETRQAFSELYEHLKTLTGTSLEFNERPGVSYSLRPKHKSQKNRSLFAMVDVIDDDPEERWLSVCFYGGMITDPDGAGDLIPEGLLGEDGYCFDLSEYDTKAVSYLKERLSEAHENSMEY
;
A
#
# COMPACT_ATOMS: atom_id res chain seq x y z
N MET A 1 -10.33 -16.85 8.05
CA MET A 1 -9.52 -16.26 6.96
C MET A 1 -10.17 -14.95 6.60
N ASN A 2 -9.43 -13.85 6.62
CA ASN A 2 -9.98 -12.54 6.28
C ASN A 2 -9.98 -12.33 4.75
N PRO A 3 -10.67 -11.30 4.22
CA PRO A 3 -10.77 -11.07 2.78
C PRO A 3 -9.41 -10.98 2.07
N VAL A 4 -8.41 -10.34 2.71
CA VAL A 4 -7.06 -10.20 2.15
C VAL A 4 -6.39 -11.56 1.98
N GLU A 5 -6.45 -12.42 3.00
CA GLU A 5 -5.89 -13.78 2.94
C GLU A 5 -6.58 -14.63 1.87
N THR A 6 -7.90 -14.50 1.72
CA THR A 6 -8.64 -15.18 0.65
C THR A 6 -8.24 -14.68 -0.74
N PHE A 7 -8.03 -13.36 -0.90
CA PHE A 7 -7.55 -12.78 -2.14
C PHE A 7 -6.15 -13.31 -2.51
N ILE A 8 -5.20 -13.29 -1.57
CA ILE A 8 -3.83 -13.79 -1.78
C ILE A 8 -3.85 -15.28 -2.18
N GLN A 9 -4.70 -16.10 -1.57
CA GLN A 9 -4.77 -17.53 -1.89
C GLN A 9 -5.29 -17.83 -3.30
N ASN A 10 -6.19 -16.99 -3.83
CA ASN A 10 -6.76 -17.15 -5.15
C ASN A 10 -5.92 -16.49 -6.26
N TRP A 11 -4.89 -15.72 -5.90
CA TRP A 11 -3.97 -15.10 -6.84
C TRP A 11 -2.95 -16.14 -7.33
N THR A 12 -2.96 -16.43 -8.64
CA THR A 12 -2.16 -17.47 -9.30
C THR A 12 -0.72 -17.06 -9.62
N GLU A 13 -0.53 -15.84 -10.16
CA GLU A 13 0.78 -15.20 -10.33
C GLU A 13 1.51 -15.12 -8.96
N THR A 14 2.84 -15.24 -8.95
CA THR A 14 3.63 -15.41 -7.74
C THR A 14 4.46 -14.21 -7.30
N GLU A 15 4.99 -13.40 -8.21
CA GLU A 15 5.92 -12.32 -7.96
C GLU A 15 5.25 -11.12 -7.27
N THR A 16 4.31 -10.45 -7.93
CA THR A 16 3.63 -9.28 -7.34
C THR A 16 2.72 -9.70 -6.19
N ARG A 17 2.20 -10.93 -6.24
CA ARG A 17 1.55 -11.57 -5.08
C ARG A 17 2.47 -11.68 -3.86
N GLN A 18 3.74 -12.06 -4.05
CA GLN A 18 4.71 -12.14 -2.97
C GLN A 18 4.99 -10.74 -2.39
N ALA A 19 5.23 -9.75 -3.24
CA ALA A 19 5.42 -8.37 -2.81
C ALA A 19 4.24 -7.87 -1.96
N PHE A 20 3.01 -8.06 -2.43
CA PHE A 20 1.80 -7.66 -1.70
C PHE A 20 1.68 -8.39 -0.36
N SER A 21 1.93 -9.70 -0.35
CA SER A 21 1.87 -10.52 0.86
C SER A 21 2.85 -10.03 1.93
N GLU A 22 4.06 -9.64 1.51
CA GLU A 22 5.08 -9.10 2.42
C GLU A 22 4.75 -7.71 2.97
N LEU A 23 4.15 -6.83 2.15
CA LEU A 23 3.66 -5.53 2.60
C LEU A 23 2.49 -5.68 3.58
N TYR A 24 1.57 -6.61 3.29
CA TYR A 24 0.45 -6.95 4.17
C TYR A 24 0.92 -7.49 5.52
N GLU A 25 1.87 -8.44 5.53
CA GLU A 25 2.43 -8.95 6.77
C GLU A 25 3.19 -7.88 7.56
N HIS A 26 3.93 -6.98 6.89
CA HIS A 26 4.56 -5.83 7.54
C HIS A 26 3.54 -4.93 8.22
N LEU A 27 2.46 -4.56 7.52
CA LEU A 27 1.39 -3.71 8.07
C LEU A 27 0.73 -4.33 9.31
N LYS A 28 0.61 -5.66 9.39
CA LYS A 28 0.10 -6.35 10.58
C LYS A 28 1.01 -6.21 11.81
N THR A 29 2.31 -5.95 11.60
CA THR A 29 3.25 -5.72 12.72
C THR A 29 3.14 -4.31 13.30
N LEU A 30 2.56 -3.37 12.56
CA LEU A 30 2.43 -1.97 12.99
C LEU A 30 1.31 -1.83 14.01
N THR A 31 1.67 -1.73 15.28
CA THR A 31 0.72 -1.68 16.40
C THR A 31 -0.22 -0.48 16.28
N GLY A 32 -1.50 -0.69 16.61
CA GLY A 32 -2.52 0.36 16.54
C GLY A 32 -3.04 0.63 15.13
N THR A 33 -2.72 -0.23 14.15
CA THR A 33 -3.22 -0.14 12.78
C THR A 33 -4.46 -1.02 12.58
N SER A 34 -5.50 -0.45 11.98
CA SER A 34 -6.60 -1.20 11.37
C SER A 34 -6.39 -1.28 9.86
N LEU A 35 -6.76 -2.41 9.25
CA LEU A 35 -6.67 -2.63 7.81
C LEU A 35 -8.06 -2.72 7.22
N GLU A 36 -8.38 -1.81 6.30
CA GLU A 36 -9.58 -1.88 5.46
C GLU A 36 -9.17 -2.42 4.08
N PHE A 37 -9.95 -3.36 3.54
CA PHE A 37 -9.70 -3.95 2.22
C PHE A 37 -10.89 -3.65 1.31
N ASN A 38 -10.65 -2.85 0.27
CA ASN A 38 -11.67 -2.41 -0.67
C ASN A 38 -11.50 -3.13 -2.01
N GLU A 39 -12.48 -3.94 -2.35
CA GLU A 39 -12.42 -4.84 -3.50
C GLU A 39 -13.22 -4.28 -4.67
N ARG A 40 -12.55 -4.07 -5.80
CA ARG A 40 -13.19 -3.70 -7.07
C ARG A 40 -12.59 -4.59 -8.18
N PRO A 41 -13.09 -5.84 -8.32
CA PRO A 41 -12.61 -6.77 -9.35
C PRO A 41 -12.65 -6.15 -10.75
N GLY A 42 -11.60 -6.34 -11.54
CA GLY A 42 -11.39 -5.71 -12.85
C GLY A 42 -10.91 -4.25 -12.78
N VAL A 43 -10.61 -3.73 -11.58
CA VAL A 43 -10.13 -2.36 -11.36
C VAL A 43 -8.95 -2.36 -10.37
N SER A 44 -9.22 -2.59 -9.07
CA SER A 44 -8.17 -2.73 -8.06
C SER A 44 -8.68 -3.35 -6.76
N TYR A 45 -7.74 -3.91 -5.99
CA TYR A 45 -7.93 -4.32 -4.60
C TYR A 45 -7.07 -3.45 -3.70
N SER A 46 -7.70 -2.55 -2.94
CA SER A 46 -7.00 -1.55 -2.14
C SER A 46 -6.90 -1.97 -0.67
N LEU A 47 -5.69 -2.17 -0.17
CA LEU A 47 -5.43 -2.31 1.26
C LEU A 47 -5.10 -0.94 1.86
N ARG A 48 -5.95 -0.49 2.78
CA ARG A 48 -5.91 0.87 3.36
C ARG A 48 -5.64 0.80 4.86
N PRO A 49 -4.37 0.90 5.28
CA PRO A 49 -4.02 0.98 6.69
C PRO A 49 -4.37 2.35 7.29
N LYS A 50 -4.95 2.31 8.49
CA LYS A 50 -5.25 3.49 9.30
C LYS A 50 -4.74 3.30 10.71
N HIS A 51 -3.99 4.27 11.23
CA HIS A 51 -3.62 4.27 12.64
C HIS A 51 -4.78 4.78 13.52
N LYS A 52 -4.94 4.18 14.71
CA LYS A 52 -6.01 4.51 15.66
C LYS A 52 -6.02 5.97 16.13
N SER A 53 -4.87 6.63 16.11
CA SER A 53 -4.75 8.05 16.53
C SER A 53 -5.09 9.03 15.42
N GLN A 54 -5.17 8.57 14.17
CA GLN A 54 -5.38 9.43 13.01
C GLN A 54 -6.81 10.00 12.99
N LYS A 55 -6.93 11.34 13.00
CA LYS A 55 -8.24 12.01 13.09
C LYS A 55 -8.80 12.45 11.74
N ASN A 56 -7.96 13.04 10.90
CA ASN A 56 -8.41 13.78 9.70
C ASN A 56 -8.47 12.91 8.45
N ARG A 57 -7.59 11.92 8.32
CA ARG A 57 -7.50 11.04 7.15
C ARG A 57 -8.08 9.66 7.42
N SER A 58 -8.60 9.02 6.39
CA SER A 58 -9.12 7.64 6.46
C SER A 58 -8.03 6.57 6.37
N LEU A 59 -6.82 6.92 5.92
CA LEU A 59 -5.66 6.03 5.77
C LEU A 59 -4.36 6.84 5.88
N PHE A 60 -3.22 6.20 6.11
CA PHE A 60 -1.89 6.83 6.00
C PHE A 60 -1.12 6.40 4.75
N ALA A 61 -1.52 5.27 4.14
CA ALA A 61 -1.03 4.78 2.87
C ALA A 61 -2.14 3.99 2.17
N MET A 62 -2.01 3.77 0.86
CA MET A 62 -2.88 2.90 0.08
C MET A 62 -2.00 1.94 -0.70
N VAL A 63 -2.13 0.64 -0.41
CA VAL A 63 -1.44 -0.44 -1.11
C VAL A 63 -2.46 -1.06 -2.08
N ASP A 64 -2.43 -0.61 -3.33
CA ASP A 64 -3.33 -1.10 -4.37
C ASP A 64 -2.69 -2.25 -5.14
N VAL A 65 -3.46 -3.31 -5.32
CA VAL A 65 -3.23 -4.28 -6.39
C VAL A 65 -4.10 -3.85 -7.56
N ILE A 66 -3.47 -3.40 -8.65
CA ILE A 66 -4.18 -3.03 -9.87
C ILE A 66 -4.56 -4.30 -10.62
N ASP A 67 -5.83 -4.38 -11.00
CA ASP A 67 -6.49 -5.58 -11.54
C ASP A 67 -7.15 -5.27 -12.90
N ASP A 68 -6.54 -4.37 -13.68
CA ASP A 68 -6.94 -4.06 -15.05
C ASP A 68 -6.66 -5.24 -16.00
N ASP A 69 -5.58 -5.97 -15.77
CA ASP A 69 -5.34 -7.32 -16.26
C ASP A 69 -5.16 -8.31 -15.09
N PRO A 70 -6.14 -9.19 -14.79
CA PRO A 70 -6.02 -10.18 -13.73
C PRO A 70 -4.88 -11.19 -13.89
N GLU A 71 -4.31 -11.34 -15.09
CA GLU A 71 -3.15 -12.19 -15.36
C GLU A 71 -1.81 -11.47 -15.11
N GLU A 72 -1.80 -10.13 -15.17
CA GLU A 72 -0.61 -9.27 -15.08
C GLU A 72 -0.78 -8.17 -14.00
N ARG A 73 -1.34 -8.55 -12.84
CA ARG A 73 -1.52 -7.63 -11.70
C ARG A 73 -0.20 -7.01 -11.26
N TRP A 74 -0.24 -5.71 -11.01
CA TRP A 74 0.87 -4.92 -10.47
C TRP A 74 0.43 -4.15 -9.23
N LEU A 75 1.39 -3.64 -8.45
CA LEU A 75 1.12 -2.88 -7.24
C LEU A 75 1.35 -1.40 -7.47
N SER A 76 0.47 -0.57 -6.91
CA SER A 76 0.75 0.85 -6.71
C SER A 76 0.62 1.17 -5.22
N VAL A 77 1.70 1.61 -4.60
CA VAL A 77 1.72 1.98 -3.18
C VAL A 77 1.83 3.48 -3.06
N CYS A 78 0.77 4.13 -2.60
CA CYS A 78 0.70 5.58 -2.52
C CYS A 78 0.69 6.08 -1.07
N PHE A 79 1.41 7.18 -0.85
CA PHE A 79 1.50 7.89 0.43
C PHE A 79 1.14 9.36 0.24
N TYR A 80 0.69 10.03 1.30
CA TYR A 80 0.59 11.49 1.28
C TYR A 80 2.01 12.07 1.32
N GLY A 81 2.28 13.11 0.51
CA GLY A 81 3.65 13.66 0.42
C GLY A 81 4.25 14.13 1.75
N GLY A 82 3.42 14.56 2.71
CA GLY A 82 3.88 14.96 4.05
C GLY A 82 4.04 13.81 5.05
N MET A 83 3.77 12.56 4.66
CA MET A 83 3.84 11.40 5.56
C MET A 83 5.13 10.59 5.41
N ILE A 84 5.90 10.81 4.35
CA ILE A 84 7.12 10.06 4.08
C ILE A 84 8.23 10.97 3.58
N THR A 85 9.46 10.49 3.69
CA THR A 85 10.60 10.99 2.94
C THR A 85 10.91 10.03 1.79
N ASP A 86 11.34 10.57 0.64
CA ASP A 86 11.75 9.76 -0.51
C ASP A 86 13.20 10.07 -0.89
N PRO A 87 14.19 9.64 -0.08
CA PRO A 87 15.61 9.96 -0.31
C PRO A 87 16.14 9.41 -1.64
N ASP A 88 15.59 8.29 -2.11
CA ASP A 88 16.01 7.64 -3.36
C ASP A 88 15.30 8.22 -4.59
N GLY A 89 14.31 9.11 -4.39
CA GLY A 89 13.51 9.70 -5.47
C GLY A 89 12.79 8.64 -6.30
N ALA A 90 12.39 7.54 -5.65
CA ALA A 90 11.81 6.37 -6.33
C ALA A 90 10.30 6.50 -6.54
N GLY A 91 9.65 7.46 -5.87
CA GLY A 91 8.22 7.68 -5.97
C GLY A 91 7.88 8.76 -6.99
N ASP A 92 6.77 8.55 -7.69
CA ASP A 92 6.21 9.54 -8.60
C ASP A 92 5.20 10.43 -7.85
N LEU A 93 5.36 11.75 -7.99
CA LEU A 93 4.38 12.71 -7.52
C LEU A 93 3.16 12.72 -8.44
N ILE A 94 2.03 12.28 -7.92
CA ILE A 94 0.73 12.26 -8.60
C ILE A 94 -0.19 13.32 -7.97
N PRO A 95 -0.42 14.46 -8.64
CA PRO A 95 -1.33 15.49 -8.15
C PRO A 95 -2.74 14.93 -7.92
N GLU A 96 -3.33 15.20 -6.76
CA GLU A 96 -4.62 14.65 -6.33
C GLU A 96 -4.73 13.11 -6.37
N GLY A 97 -3.60 12.40 -6.48
CA GLY A 97 -3.53 10.95 -6.66
C GLY A 97 -3.96 10.12 -5.46
N LEU A 98 -4.06 10.72 -4.27
CA LEU A 98 -4.43 10.02 -3.05
C LEU A 98 -5.66 10.66 -2.38
N LEU A 99 -6.84 10.16 -2.74
CA LEU A 99 -8.13 10.63 -2.23
C LEU A 99 -8.34 12.15 -2.39
N GLY A 100 -7.87 12.73 -3.49
CA GLY A 100 -7.97 14.17 -3.78
C GLY A 100 -6.86 15.03 -3.17
N GLU A 101 -5.85 14.41 -2.55
CA GLU A 101 -4.61 15.07 -2.14
C GLU A 101 -3.44 14.53 -2.98
N ASP A 102 -2.34 15.28 -3.02
CA ASP A 102 -1.12 14.86 -3.71
C ASP A 102 -0.56 13.57 -3.12
N GLY A 103 -0.38 12.57 -3.98
CA GLY A 103 0.16 11.26 -3.65
C GLY A 103 1.59 11.11 -4.15
N TYR A 104 2.43 10.44 -3.37
CA TYR A 104 3.67 9.84 -3.84
C TYR A 104 3.45 8.35 -4.01
N CYS A 105 3.43 7.90 -5.26
CA CYS A 105 3.10 6.53 -5.63
C CYS A 105 4.33 5.77 -6.14
N PHE A 106 4.40 4.50 -5.78
CA PHE A 106 5.50 3.60 -6.09
C PHE A 106 4.91 2.35 -6.74
N ASP A 107 5.32 2.09 -7.98
CA ASP A 107 4.74 1.02 -8.77
C ASP A 107 5.67 -0.21 -8.82
N LEU A 108 5.11 -1.40 -8.66
CA LEU A 108 5.81 -2.68 -8.75
C LEU A 108 5.09 -3.63 -9.70
N SER A 109 5.72 -3.91 -10.84
CA SER A 109 5.24 -4.89 -11.81
C SER A 109 5.90 -6.27 -11.63
N GLU A 110 6.94 -6.37 -10.80
CA GLU A 110 7.68 -7.60 -10.50
C GLU A 110 8.14 -7.61 -9.03
N TYR A 111 8.58 -8.78 -8.55
CA TYR A 111 9.10 -8.90 -7.19
C TYR A 111 10.54 -8.38 -7.11
N ASP A 112 10.73 -7.21 -6.52
CA ASP A 112 12.04 -6.67 -6.14
C ASP A 112 12.16 -6.56 -4.61
N THR A 113 13.06 -7.35 -4.03
CA THR A 113 13.33 -7.35 -2.58
C THR A 113 13.76 -5.97 -2.06
N LYS A 114 14.52 -5.19 -2.83
CA LYS A 114 14.95 -3.85 -2.43
C LYS A 114 13.78 -2.89 -2.42
N ALA A 115 12.97 -2.91 -3.47
CA ALA A 115 11.80 -2.04 -3.56
C ALA A 115 10.77 -2.39 -2.48
N VAL A 116 10.52 -3.69 -2.22
CA VAL A 116 9.66 -4.13 -1.11
C VAL A 116 10.22 -3.70 0.24
N SER A 117 11.53 -3.79 0.48
CA SER A 117 12.15 -3.30 1.71
C SER A 117 11.98 -1.80 1.86
N TYR A 118 12.19 -1.04 0.79
CA TYR A 118 12.01 0.41 0.78
C TYR A 118 10.56 0.79 1.12
N LEU A 119 9.58 0.14 0.50
CA LEU A 119 8.17 0.37 0.79
C LEU A 119 7.80 0.05 2.24
N LYS A 120 8.38 -1.01 2.83
CA LYS A 120 8.19 -1.31 4.26
C LYS A 120 8.70 -0.17 5.14
N GLU A 121 9.84 0.44 4.82
CA GLU A 121 10.36 1.61 5.53
C GLU A 121 9.41 2.80 5.42
N ARG A 122 8.92 3.09 4.20
CA ARG A 122 7.95 4.18 3.96
C ARG A 122 6.61 3.95 4.66
N LEU A 123 6.13 2.69 4.74
CA LEU A 123 4.94 2.32 5.51
C LEU A 123 5.11 2.54 7.02
N SER A 124 6.29 2.21 7.55
CA SER A 124 6.60 2.47 8.97
C SER A 124 6.66 3.98 9.25
N GLU A 125 7.31 4.75 8.38
CA GLU A 125 7.40 6.21 8.51
C GLU A 125 6.03 6.89 8.43
N ALA A 126 5.19 6.49 7.47
CA ALA A 126 3.82 7.00 7.34
C ALA A 126 2.97 6.65 8.57
N HIS A 127 3.14 5.44 9.12
CA HIS A 127 2.49 5.03 10.36
C HIS A 127 2.94 5.90 11.54
N GLU A 128 4.24 6.14 11.69
CA GLU A 128 4.77 7.00 12.76
C GLU A 128 4.22 8.42 12.65
N ASN A 129 4.29 9.01 11.47
CA ASN A 129 3.78 10.36 11.21
C ASN A 129 2.26 10.46 11.38
N SER A 130 1.50 9.37 11.17
CA SER A 130 0.04 9.36 11.41
C SER A 130 -0.36 9.52 12.88
N MET A 131 0.58 9.39 13.82
CA MET A 131 0.35 9.63 15.24
C MET A 131 0.36 11.11 15.61
N GLU A 132 0.95 11.96 14.78
CA GLU A 132 1.14 13.39 15.06
C GLU A 132 0.00 14.28 14.50
N TYR A 133 -1.03 13.69 13.86
CA TYR A 133 -2.16 14.40 13.23
C TYR A 133 -3.56 14.04 13.79
#